data_AF-A0A3R7XBK6-F1
#
_entry.id   AF-A0A3R7XBK6-F1
#
_cell.length_a   1.000
_cell.length_b   1.000
_cell.length_c   1.000
_cell.angle_alpha   90.00
_cell.angle_beta   90.00
_cell.angle_gamma   90.00
#
_symmetry.space_group_name_H-M   'P 1'
#
loop_
_entity.id
_entity.type
_entity.pdbx_description
1 polymer ?
#
loop_
_entity_poly.entity_id
_entity_poly.type
_entity_poly.pdbx_seq_one_letter_code
_entity_poly.pdbx_strand_id
1 'polypeptide(L)'
;MEINENFFTVMESEQEDHFAFRIDEGDYKDVIFKIGNVKLEEEGDESGAACTFDYNALCPNETYTIEELDKDIIFGTIVGEVLNFMLTTSIQDAMNGINGTHNTAELSQ
;
A
#
# COMPACT_ATOMS: atom_id res chain seq x y z
N MET A 1 -7.28 -7.89 10.90
CA MET A 1 -7.42 -8.36 9.51
C MET A 1 -6.01 -8.59 8.99
N GLU A 2 -5.76 -9.56 8.12
CA GLU A 2 -4.42 -9.77 7.56
C GLU A 2 -4.47 -9.43 6.07
N ILE A 3 -3.75 -8.38 5.67
CA ILE A 3 -3.66 -7.98 4.27
C ILE A 3 -2.51 -8.75 3.61
N ASN A 4 -2.82 -9.38 2.49
CA ASN A 4 -1.86 -10.08 1.64
C ASN A 4 -2.18 -9.84 0.15
N GLU A 5 -1.37 -10.40 -0.73
CA GLU A 5 -1.48 -10.27 -2.19
C GLU A 5 -2.82 -10.68 -2.80
N ASN A 6 -3.63 -11.50 -2.12
CA ASN A 6 -4.95 -11.91 -2.61
C ASN A 6 -6.08 -11.00 -2.12
N PHE A 7 -5.80 -10.11 -1.17
CA PHE A 7 -6.82 -9.23 -0.58
C PHE A 7 -7.23 -8.09 -1.53
N PHE A 8 -6.34 -7.69 -2.44
CA PHE A 8 -6.57 -6.58 -3.35
C PHE A 8 -5.94 -6.81 -4.72
N THR A 9 -6.51 -6.15 -5.72
CA THR A 9 -5.99 -6.11 -7.09
C THR A 9 -5.51 -4.70 -7.41
N VAL A 10 -4.27 -4.58 -7.88
CA VAL A 10 -3.77 -3.33 -8.48
C VAL A 10 -4.33 -3.19 -9.89
N MET A 11 -4.95 -2.05 -10.17
CA MET A 11 -5.58 -1.75 -11.44
C MET A 11 -4.79 -0.65 -12.16
N GLU A 12 -4.42 -0.92 -13.41
CA GLU A 12 -3.96 0.12 -14.33
C GLU A 12 -5.19 0.80 -14.97
N SER A 13 -5.20 2.13 -14.98
CA SER A 13 -6.20 2.87 -15.75
C SER A 13 -5.68 3.10 -17.16
N GLU A 14 -6.47 2.73 -18.18
CA GLU A 14 -6.16 3.10 -19.57
C GLU A 14 -6.40 4.60 -19.84
N GLN A 15 -6.99 5.33 -18.89
CA GLN A 15 -7.49 6.70 -19.07
C GLN A 15 -6.83 7.74 -18.16
N GLU A 16 -6.12 7.34 -17.10
CA GLU A 16 -5.36 8.23 -16.21
C GLU A 16 -3.98 7.63 -15.89
N ASP A 17 -2.95 8.46 -15.72
CA ASP A 17 -1.56 8.10 -15.39
C ASP A 17 -1.38 7.54 -13.96
N HIS A 18 -2.42 6.96 -13.37
CA HIS A 18 -2.46 6.58 -11.96
C HIS A 18 -2.95 5.16 -11.74
N PHE A 19 -2.32 4.48 -10.79
CA PHE A 19 -2.75 3.17 -10.31
C PHE A 19 -3.91 3.32 -9.31
N ALA A 20 -4.87 2.40 -9.38
CA ALA A 20 -5.95 2.25 -8.41
C ALA A 20 -5.93 0.84 -7.82
N PHE A 21 -6.69 0.64 -6.75
CA PHE A 21 -6.75 -0.63 -6.01
C PHE A 21 -8.20 -1.04 -5.84
N ARG A 22 -8.52 -2.30 -6.14
CA ARG A 22 -9.81 -2.90 -5.81
C ARG A 22 -9.64 -3.85 -4.62
N ILE A 23 -10.54 -3.77 -3.65
CA ILE A 23 -10.62 -4.74 -2.55
C ILE A 23 -11.38 -5.98 -3.04
N ASP A 24 -10.82 -7.17 -2.83
CA ASP A 24 -11.39 -8.42 -3.36
C ASP A 24 -12.16 -9.25 -2.31
N GLU A 25 -12.04 -8.88 -1.02
CA GLU A 25 -12.62 -9.62 0.10
C GLU A 25 -13.29 -8.72 1.16
N GLY A 26 -14.17 -9.31 1.98
CA GLY A 26 -14.81 -8.63 3.12
C GLY A 26 -15.91 -7.63 2.75
N ASP A 27 -16.28 -6.79 3.72
CA ASP A 27 -17.41 -5.84 3.60
C ASP A 27 -17.16 -4.73 2.55
N TYR A 28 -15.89 -4.46 2.26
CA TYR A 28 -15.46 -3.47 1.26
C TYR A 28 -15.14 -4.10 -0.09
N LYS A 29 -15.48 -5.38 -0.31
CA LYS A 29 -15.30 -6.03 -1.59
C LYS A 29 -15.91 -5.18 -2.72
N ASP A 30 -15.18 -5.14 -3.84
CA ASP A 30 -15.47 -4.39 -5.07
C ASP A 30 -15.34 -2.86 -4.94
N VAL A 31 -14.97 -2.32 -3.78
CA VAL A 31 -14.59 -0.91 -3.65
C VAL A 31 -13.27 -0.66 -4.37
N ILE A 32 -13.23 0.37 -5.21
CA ILE A 32 -12.04 0.85 -5.90
C ILE A 32 -11.60 2.17 -5.29
N PHE A 33 -10.33 2.29 -4.92
CA PHE A 33 -9.76 3.49 -4.33
C PHE A 33 -8.38 3.81 -4.91
N LYS A 34 -7.93 5.05 -4.70
CA LYS A 34 -6.57 5.49 -4.99
C LYS A 34 -5.87 6.00 -3.75
N ILE A 35 -4.58 5.71 -3.66
CA ILE A 35 -3.67 6.33 -2.69
C ILE A 35 -3.08 7.58 -3.37
N GLY A 36 -3.15 8.70 -2.67
CA GLY A 36 -2.64 9.99 -3.12
C GLY A 36 -1.22 10.23 -2.64
N ASN A 37 -0.96 11.43 -2.10
CA ASN A 37 0.36 11.76 -1.59
C ASN A 37 0.70 10.87 -0.41
N VAL A 38 1.93 10.35 -0.42
CA VAL A 38 2.52 9.62 0.71
C VAL A 38 3.69 10.46 1.23
N LYS A 39 3.72 10.70 2.53
CA LYS A 39 4.77 11.42 3.24
C LYS A 39 5.33 10.56 4.36
N LEU A 40 6.65 10.39 4.35
CA LEU A 40 7.38 9.72 5.41
C LEU A 40 8.17 10.78 6.18
N GLU A 41 7.94 10.87 7.48
CA GLU A 41 8.61 11.83 8.37
C GLU A 41 9.19 11.07 9.57
N GLU A 42 10.43 11.35 9.94
CA GLU A 42 11.04 10.78 11.13
C GLU A 42 10.47 11.46 12.38
N GLU A 43 9.96 10.67 13.34
CA GLU A 43 9.43 11.19 14.60
C GLU A 43 10.49 11.14 15.70
N GLY A 44 11.41 12.11 15.66
CA GLY A 44 12.44 12.29 16.68
C GLY A 44 13.38 11.09 16.85
N ASP A 45 14.36 11.22 17.75
CA ASP A 45 15.49 10.28 17.84
C ASP A 45 15.12 8.85 18.28
N GLU A 46 13.87 8.59 18.70
CA GLU A 46 13.50 7.30 19.34
C GLU A 46 12.13 6.72 18.92
N SER A 47 11.30 7.39 18.12
CA SER A 47 9.90 6.95 17.85
C SER A 47 9.65 6.31 16.48
N GLY A 48 10.68 6.22 15.63
CA GLY A 48 10.58 5.63 14.30
C GLY A 48 10.13 6.64 13.23
N ALA A 49 9.60 6.14 12.12
CA ALA A 49 9.09 6.96 11.01
C ALA A 49 7.56 6.92 10.96
N ALA A 50 6.92 8.09 10.87
CA ALA A 50 5.50 8.23 10.61
C ALA A 50 5.23 8.27 9.10
N CYS A 51 4.21 7.54 8.66
CA CYS A 51 3.71 7.58 7.29
C CYS A 51 2.33 8.24 7.27
N THR A 52 2.26 9.43 6.68
CA THR A 52 1.00 10.14 6.42
C THR A 52 0.63 9.99 4.96
N PHE A 53 -0.62 9.67 4.67
CA PHE A 53 -1.09 9.51 3.30
C PHE A 53 -2.51 10.04 3.10
N ASP A 54 -2.79 10.49 1.88
CA ASP A 54 -4.14 10.80 1.42
C ASP A 54 -4.73 9.60 0.66
N TYR A 55 -6.05 9.43 0.67
CA TYR A 55 -6.73 8.45 -0.18
C TYR A 55 -8.07 8.99 -0.68
N ASN A 56 -8.59 8.42 -1.77
CA ASN A 56 -9.92 8.74 -2.29
C ASN A 56 -10.61 7.46 -2.76
N ALA A 57 -11.85 7.22 -2.34
CA ALA A 57 -12.70 6.23 -2.98
C ALA A 57 -13.12 6.71 -4.37
N LEU A 58 -12.97 5.85 -5.37
CA LEU A 58 -13.30 6.14 -6.78
C LEU A 58 -14.61 5.47 -7.20
N CYS A 59 -14.77 4.20 -6.84
CA CYS A 59 -15.98 3.45 -7.08
C CYS A 59 -16.40 2.77 -5.77
N PRO A 60 -17.57 3.12 -5.21
CA PRO A 60 -18.09 2.39 -4.08
C PRO A 60 -18.64 1.02 -4.52
N ASN A 61 -18.87 0.13 -3.55
CA ASN A 61 -19.63 -1.09 -3.78
C ASN A 61 -21.15 -0.83 -3.58
N GLU A 62 -21.96 -1.89 -3.54
CA GLU A 62 -23.41 -1.78 -3.37
C GLU A 62 -23.85 -1.36 -1.95
N THR A 63 -22.95 -1.47 -0.96
CA THR A 63 -23.27 -1.26 0.46
C THR A 63 -23.01 0.17 0.92
N TYR A 64 -21.94 0.79 0.41
CA TYR A 64 -21.47 2.10 0.86
C TYR A 64 -21.59 3.13 -0.24
N THR A 65 -21.64 4.40 0.15
CA THR A 65 -21.42 5.54 -0.74
C THR A 65 -19.99 6.06 -0.60
N ILE A 66 -19.52 6.84 -1.58
CA ILE A 66 -18.19 7.49 -1.51
C ILE A 66 -18.07 8.35 -0.23
N GLU A 67 -19.13 9.12 0.09
CA GLU A 67 -19.13 10.00 1.27
C GLU A 67 -19.06 9.25 2.61
N GLU A 68 -19.57 8.02 2.65
CA GLU A 68 -19.45 7.14 3.81
C GLU A 68 -18.05 6.57 3.92
N LEU A 69 -17.48 6.09 2.79
CA LEU A 69 -16.11 5.56 2.75
C LEU A 69 -15.07 6.59 3.18
N ASP A 70 -15.20 7.85 2.75
CA ASP A 70 -14.26 8.93 3.10
C ASP A 70 -14.23 9.25 4.61
N LYS A 71 -15.27 8.87 5.36
CA LYS A 71 -15.38 9.08 6.82
C LYS A 71 -15.21 7.79 7.60
N ASP A 72 -15.08 6.66 6.93
CA ASP A 72 -15.01 5.36 7.56
C ASP A 72 -13.58 5.06 8.02
N ILE A 73 -13.40 5.01 9.35
CA ILE A 73 -12.12 4.74 10.00
C ILE A 73 -11.60 3.34 9.65
N ILE A 74 -12.49 2.35 9.50
CA ILE A 74 -12.11 0.98 9.17
C ILE A 74 -11.62 0.92 7.73
N PHE A 75 -12.34 1.56 6.81
CA PHE A 75 -11.90 1.67 5.42
C PHE A 75 -10.53 2.37 5.31
N GLY A 76 -10.35 3.51 5.97
CA GLY A 76 -9.06 4.21 6.00
C GLY A 76 -7.92 3.37 6.59
N THR A 77 -8.23 2.53 7.58
CA THR A 77 -7.27 1.57 8.14
C THR A 77 -6.86 0.51 7.11
N ILE A 78 -7.82 -0.05 6.37
CA ILE A 78 -7.56 -1.03 5.30
C ILE A 78 -6.68 -0.40 4.21
N VAL A 79 -6.97 0.82 3.79
CA VAL A 79 -6.14 1.53 2.80
C VAL A 79 -4.70 1.69 3.30
N GLY A 80 -4.52 2.02 4.59
CA GLY A 80 -3.20 2.11 5.23
C GLY A 80 -2.47 0.77 5.29
N GLU A 81 -3.17 -0.32 5.60
CA GLU A 81 -2.58 -1.66 5.62
C GLU A 81 -2.18 -2.14 4.21
N VAL A 82 -2.97 -1.84 3.18
CA VAL A 82 -2.62 -2.09 1.77
C VAL A 82 -1.36 -1.30 1.38
N LEU A 83 -1.28 -0.02 1.73
CA LEU A 83 -0.09 0.80 1.49
C LEU A 83 1.15 0.20 2.19
N ASN A 84 1.01 -0.18 3.46
CA ASN A 84 2.10 -0.75 4.24
C ASN A 84 2.60 -2.08 3.66
N PHE A 85 1.69 -2.94 3.20
CA PHE A 85 2.03 -4.19 2.52
C PHE A 85 2.84 -3.93 1.25
N MET A 86 2.40 -2.97 0.42
CA MET A 86 3.09 -2.59 -0.82
C MET A 86 4.51 -2.04 -0.55
N LEU A 87 4.65 -1.16 0.45
CA LEU A 87 5.93 -0.58 0.82
C LEU A 87 6.89 -1.64 1.37
N THR A 88 6.41 -2.47 2.30
CA THR A 88 7.21 -3.55 2.91
C THR A 88 7.69 -4.54 1.86
N THR A 89 6.80 -4.95 0.95
CA THR A 89 7.12 -5.85 -0.16
C THR A 89 8.18 -5.23 -1.09
N SER A 90 7.99 -3.97 -1.50
CA SER A 90 8.94 -3.26 -2.37
C SER A 90 10.33 -3.10 -1.73
N ILE A 91 10.37 -2.78 -0.43
CA ILE A 91 11.63 -2.67 0.31
C ILE A 91 12.31 -4.04 0.42
N GLN A 92 11.55 -5.09 0.74
CA GLN A 92 12.09 -6.44 0.87
C GLN A 92 12.63 -6.97 -0.46
N ASP A 93 11.94 -6.71 -1.57
CA ASP A 93 12.41 -7.04 -2.91
C ASP A 93 13.70 -6.29 -3.26
N ALA A 94 13.77 -5.00 -2.94
CA ALA A 94 15.00 -4.21 -3.12
C ALA A 94 16.17 -4.78 -2.29
N MET A 95 15.92 -5.14 -1.02
CA MET A 95 16.93 -5.74 -0.14
C MET A 95 17.38 -7.12 -0.63
N ASN A 96 16.47 -7.95 -1.12
CA ASN A 96 16.79 -9.26 -1.69
C ASN A 96 17.59 -9.12 -2.99
N GLY A 97 17.26 -8.14 -3.83
CA GLY A 97 18.03 -7.79 -5.02
C GLY A 97 19.47 -7.35 -4.69
N ILE A 98 19.67 -6.62 -3.59
CA ILE A 98 20.99 -6.19 -3.11
C ILE A 98 21.84 -7.38 -2.60
N ASN A 99 21.22 -8.37 -1.97
CA ASN A 99 21.91 -9.60 -1.52
C ASN A 99 22.39 -10.50 -2.68
N GLY A 100 22.01 -10.20 -3.93
CA GLY A 100 22.45 -10.89 -5.15
C GLY A 100 23.85 -10.49 -5.65
N THR A 101 24.53 -9.50 -5.05
CA THR A 101 25.89 -9.10 -5.45
C THR A 101 26.80 -8.85 -4.25
N HIS A 102 27.14 -9.90 -3.51
CA HIS A 102 28.41 -9.97 -2.78
C HIS A 102 29.26 -11.11 -3.37
N ASN A 103 29.96 -10.79 -4.46
CA ASN A 103 31.06 -11.62 -4.93
C ASN A 103 32.18 -11.52 -3.88
N THR A 104 32.21 -12.45 -2.92
CA THR A 104 33.37 -12.65 -2.02
C THR A 104 34.46 -13.35 -2.81
N ALA A 105 35.00 -12.66 -3.81
CA ALA A 105 36.22 -13.06 -4.47
C ALA A 105 37.41 -12.40 -3.75
N GLU A 106 38.29 -13.27 -3.24
CA GLU A 106 39.71 -13.02 -2.95
C GLU A 106 40.09 -12.31 -1.64
N LEU A 107 40.11 -13.09 -0.56
CA LEU A 107 41.26 -13.07 0.36
C LEU A 107 41.87 -14.48 0.41
N SER A 108 42.70 -14.76 -0.58
CA SER A 108 43.60 -15.92 -0.59
C SER A 108 44.90 -15.52 -1.29
N GLN A 109 45.69 -14.68 -0.63
CA GLN A 109 47.15 -14.64 -0.77
C GLN A 109 47.78 -14.37 0.59
#